data_AF-A0AAV4G0C6-F1
#
_entry.id   AF-A0AAV4G0C6-F1
#
_cell.length_a   1.000
_cell.length_b   1.000
_cell.length_c   1.000
_cell.angle_alpha   90.00
_cell.angle_beta   90.00
_cell.angle_gamma   90.00
#
_symmetry.space_group_name_H-M   'P 1'
#
loop_
_entity.id
_entity.type
_entity.pdbx_description
1 polymer ?
#
loop_
_entity_poly.entity_id
_entity_poly.type
_entity_poly.pdbx_seq_one_letter_code
_entity_poly.pdbx_strand_id
1 'polypeptide(L)'
;MERITLLLCANMTGEEKLPVFVIGKSKQPRSFPKDLSKLSVRYRNSDNAWMTGFLFKEWLYKWDNKLKIQDRRVLLLVDNCTAHPAIDDLQMITLKFLPPNTTSLLQPMDMGVIKKLHRSLPFKT
;
A
#
# COMPACT_ATOMS: atom_id res chain seq x y z
N MET A 1 3.49 6.80 -21.18
CA MET A 1 2.76 6.94 -19.91
C MET A 1 3.72 6.67 -18.76
N GLU A 2 3.94 7.63 -17.86
CA GLU A 2 4.60 7.33 -16.58
C GLU A 2 3.62 6.58 -15.69
N ARG A 3 4.07 5.44 -15.12
CA ARG A 3 3.28 4.62 -14.21
C ARG A 3 3.69 4.94 -12.78
N ILE A 4 2.70 5.09 -11.91
CA ILE A 4 2.86 5.16 -10.47
C ILE A 4 1.90 4.13 -9.87
N THR A 5 2.36 3.37 -8.89
CA THR A 5 1.52 2.48 -8.07
C THR A 5 1.34 3.10 -6.70
N LEU A 6 0.10 3.05 -6.18
CA LEU A 6 -0.25 3.50 -4.85
C LEU A 6 -0.74 2.29 -4.05
N LEU A 7 -0.12 2.01 -2.91
CA LEU A 7 -0.69 1.15 -1.89
C LEU A 7 -1.39 2.04 -0.86
N LEU A 8 -2.66 1.73 -0.67
CA LEU A 8 -3.58 2.40 0.23
C LEU A 8 -4.06 1.38 1.26
N CYS A 9 -4.17 1.78 2.51
CA CYS A 9 -4.68 0.93 3.58
C CYS A 9 -5.45 1.78 4.57
N ALA A 10 -6.61 1.31 4.98
CA ALA A 10 -7.48 1.95 5.96
C ALA A 10 -8.15 0.88 6.84
N ASN A 11 -8.62 1.29 8.01
CA ASN A 11 -9.47 0.44 8.84
C ASN A 11 -10.88 0.31 8.22
N MET A 12 -11.71 -0.57 8.79
CA MET A 12 -13.04 -0.89 8.28
C MET A 12 -13.98 0.33 8.23
N THR A 13 -13.89 1.23 9.21
CA THR A 13 -14.71 2.47 9.28
C THR A 13 -14.18 3.56 8.35
N GLY A 14 -12.93 3.47 7.90
CA GLY A 14 -12.25 4.50 7.10
C GLY A 14 -11.76 5.71 7.91
N GLU A 15 -11.89 5.69 9.23
CA GLU A 15 -11.43 6.75 10.14
C GLU A 15 -9.91 6.76 10.27
N GLU A 16 -9.30 5.57 10.27
CA GLU A 16 -7.84 5.43 10.28
C GLU A 16 -7.35 5.07 8.88
N LYS A 17 -6.46 5.90 8.34
CA LYS A 17 -5.81 5.70 7.05
C LYS A 17 -4.30 5.70 7.24
N LEU A 18 -3.63 4.69 6.73
CA LEU A 18 -2.17 4.67 6.73
C LEU A 18 -1.61 5.65 5.70
N PRO A 19 -0.40 6.21 5.94
CA PRO A 19 0.28 7.01 4.94
C PRO A 19 0.41 6.25 3.61
N VAL A 20 0.10 6.94 2.50
CA VAL A 20 0.15 6.35 1.17
C VAL A 20 1.57 5.88 0.86
N PHE A 21 1.68 4.66 0.35
CA PHE A 21 2.93 4.11 -0.12
C PHE A 21 2.98 4.19 -1.65
N VAL A 22 3.89 5.02 -2.16
CA VAL A 22 4.00 5.39 -3.57
C VAL A 22 5.20 4.66 -4.19
N ILE A 23 4.97 4.03 -5.33
CA ILE A 23 6.01 3.36 -6.10
C ILE A 23 6.08 3.98 -7.50
N GLY A 24 7.22 4.58 -7.82
CA GLY A 24 7.52 5.09 -9.16
C GLY A 24 8.61 4.30 -9.87
N LYS A 25 8.96 4.70 -11.10
CA LYS A 25 10.07 4.08 -11.84
C LYS A 25 11.43 4.58 -11.36
N SER A 26 11.58 5.89 -11.25
CA SER A 26 12.85 6.52 -10.88
C SER A 26 13.12 6.40 -9.39
N LYS A 27 14.37 6.10 -9.02
CA LYS A 27 14.83 6.21 -7.61
C LYS A 27 14.65 7.63 -7.07
N GLN A 28 14.87 8.64 -7.91
CA GLN A 28 14.75 10.05 -7.57
C GLN A 28 14.04 10.78 -8.72
N PRO A 29 12.71 10.95 -8.67
CA PRO A 29 11.99 11.76 -9.66
C PRO A 29 12.48 13.21 -9.63
N ARG A 30 12.58 13.85 -10.80
CA ARG A 30 13.06 15.24 -10.91
C ARG A 30 12.13 16.24 -10.23
N SER A 31 10.84 15.94 -10.19
CA SER A 31 9.81 16.75 -9.52
C SER A 31 9.80 16.59 -8.00
N PHE A 32 10.57 15.66 -7.44
CA PHE A 32 10.59 15.37 -6.01
C PHE A 32 11.78 16.09 -5.35
N PRO A 33 11.65 16.48 -4.07
CA PRO A 33 12.78 17.02 -3.32
C PRO A 33 13.91 16.01 -3.27
N LYS A 34 15.16 16.48 -3.29
CA LYS A 34 16.36 15.63 -3.18
C LYS A 34 16.33 14.75 -1.93
N ASP A 35 15.78 15.30 -0.85
CA ASP A 35 15.51 14.58 0.38
C ASP A 35 14.05 14.10 0.39
N LEU A 36 13.88 12.82 0.09
CA LEU A 36 12.57 12.17 0.03
C LEU A 36 11.88 12.07 1.40
N SER A 37 12.60 12.27 2.51
CA SER A 37 11.99 12.28 3.85
C SER A 37 11.08 13.49 4.06
N LYS A 38 11.24 14.55 3.24
CA LYS A 38 10.39 15.74 3.24
C LYS A 38 9.02 15.51 2.61
N LEU A 39 8.81 14.37 1.95
CA LEU A 39 7.50 14.00 1.42
C LEU A 39 6.60 13.54 2.56
N SER A 40 5.33 13.95 2.50
CA SER A 40 4.28 13.44 3.39
C SER A 40 3.88 11.98 3.11
N VAL A 41 4.40 11.42 2.01
CA VAL A 41 4.15 10.05 1.56
C VAL A 41 5.43 9.23 1.60
N ARG A 42 5.30 7.91 1.77
CA ARG A 42 6.46 7.03 1.64
C ARG A 42 6.69 6.71 0.18
N TYR A 43 7.87 7.06 -0.35
CA TYR A 43 8.24 6.77 -1.73
C TYR A 43 9.26 5.63 -1.83
N ARG A 44 9.03 4.74 -2.80
CA ARG A 44 9.98 3.72 -3.28
C ARG A 44 9.95 3.66 -4.79
N ASN A 45 10.87 2.89 -5.38
CA ASN A 45 10.90 2.67 -6.81
C ASN A 45 11.00 1.18 -7.15
N SER A 46 10.54 0.82 -8.33
CA SER A 46 10.79 -0.46 -9.00
C SER A 46 10.89 -0.20 -10.51
N ASP A 47 11.58 -1.08 -11.25
CA ASP A 47 11.92 -0.81 -12.67
C ASP A 47 10.69 -0.53 -13.54
N ASN A 48 9.58 -1.20 -13.25
CA ASN A 48 8.31 -1.04 -13.94
C ASN A 48 7.29 -0.17 -13.17
N ALA A 49 7.63 0.31 -11.97
CA ALA A 49 6.76 0.98 -11.00
C ALA A 49 5.61 0.12 -10.45
N TRP A 50 5.77 -1.21 -10.39
CA TRP A 50 4.80 -2.12 -9.78
C TRP A 50 5.14 -2.39 -8.31
N MET A 51 4.13 -2.84 -7.56
CA MET A 51 4.36 -3.51 -6.28
C MET A 51 5.18 -4.79 -6.49
N THR A 52 6.10 -5.06 -5.59
CA THR A 52 6.85 -6.31 -5.54
C THR A 52 6.70 -6.93 -4.16
N GLY A 53 6.85 -8.25 -4.05
CA GLY A 53 6.82 -8.93 -2.74
C GLY A 53 7.87 -8.38 -1.76
N PHE A 54 9.02 -7.91 -2.27
CA PHE A 54 10.03 -7.24 -1.45
C PHE A 54 9.50 -5.91 -0.86
N LEU A 55 8.94 -5.04 -1.70
CA LEU A 55 8.41 -3.74 -1.25
C LEU A 55 7.21 -3.92 -0.32
N PHE A 56 6.38 -4.92 -0.57
CA PHE A 56 5.26 -5.27 0.30
C PHE A 56 5.73 -5.75 1.68
N LYS A 57 6.70 -6.66 1.73
CA LYS A 57 7.35 -7.11 2.98
C LYS A 57 7.99 -5.94 3.75
N GLU A 58 8.75 -5.09 3.05
CA GLU A 58 9.39 -3.90 3.64
C GLU A 58 8.36 -2.91 4.23
N TRP A 59 7.20 -2.81 3.59
CA TRP A 59 6.09 -2.00 4.08
C TRP A 59 5.46 -2.62 5.34
N LEU A 60 5.17 -3.92 5.32
CA LEU A 60 4.56 -4.64 6.45
C LEU A 60 5.43 -4.67 7.70
N TYR A 61 6.71 -5.07 7.61
CA TYR A 61 7.58 -5.11 8.80
C TYR A 61 7.75 -3.73 9.46
N LYS A 62 7.81 -2.66 8.66
CA LYS A 62 7.87 -1.31 9.21
C LYS A 62 6.57 -0.93 9.92
N TRP A 63 5.42 -1.39 9.45
CA TRP A 63 4.15 -1.15 10.13
C TRP A 63 4.01 -2.03 11.39
N ASP A 64 4.39 -3.31 11.31
CA ASP A 64 4.38 -4.27 12.43
C ASP A 64 5.21 -3.75 13.61
N ASN A 65 6.41 -3.23 13.34
CA ASN A 65 7.25 -2.60 14.36
C ASN A 65 6.61 -1.36 15.02
N LYS A 66 5.88 -0.55 14.25
CA LYS A 66 5.15 0.60 14.80
C LYS A 66 4.01 0.14 15.70
N LEU A 67 3.26 -0.86 15.25
CA LEU A 67 2.18 -1.47 16.01
C LEU A 67 2.70 -2.13 17.29
N LYS A 68 3.91 -2.69 17.26
CA LYS A 68 4.57 -3.27 18.44
C LYS A 68 4.87 -2.22 19.51
N ILE A 69 5.36 -1.05 19.11
CA ILE A 69 5.57 0.09 20.03
C ILE A 69 4.24 0.56 20.63
N GLN A 70 3.16 0.44 19.86
CA GLN A 70 1.80 0.80 20.29
C GLN A 70 1.07 -0.31 21.06
N ASP A 71 1.69 -1.49 21.21
CA ASP A 71 1.05 -2.71 21.71
C ASP A 71 -0.31 -3.02 21.06
N ARG A 72 -0.40 -2.81 19.73
CA ARG A 72 -1.66 -2.91 18.99
C ARG A 72 -1.63 -4.05 17.99
N ARG A 73 -2.52 -5.03 18.16
CA ARG A 73 -2.72 -6.10 17.16
C ARG A 73 -3.80 -5.72 16.15
N VAL A 74 -3.59 -6.11 14.89
CA VAL A 74 -4.53 -5.83 13.80
C VAL A 74 -4.69 -7.05 12.87
N LEU A 75 -5.85 -7.14 12.24
CA LEU A 75 -6.10 -8.04 11.11
C LEU A 75 -5.98 -7.23 9.82
N LEU A 76 -5.07 -7.63 8.92
CA LEU A 76 -4.95 -7.05 7.60
C LEU A 76 -5.52 -8.01 6.55
N LEU A 77 -6.54 -7.54 5.82
CA LEU A 77 -7.12 -8.23 4.67
C LEU A 77 -6.47 -7.74 3.38
N VAL A 78 -5.95 -8.66 2.56
CA VAL A 78 -5.24 -8.35 1.31
C VAL A 78 -5.75 -9.24 0.18
N ASP A 79 -5.74 -8.74 -1.06
CA ASP A 79 -6.01 -9.55 -2.25
C ASP A 79 -4.94 -10.63 -2.45
N ASN A 80 -5.36 -11.78 -2.98
CA ASN A 80 -4.46 -12.86 -3.32
C ASN A 80 -3.75 -12.57 -4.65
N CYS A 81 -2.64 -11.82 -4.56
CA CYS A 81 -1.81 -11.39 -5.68
C CYS A 81 -0.36 -11.85 -5.49
N THR A 82 0.35 -12.16 -6.57
CA THR A 82 1.77 -12.57 -6.51
C THR A 82 2.68 -11.52 -5.89
N ALA A 83 2.29 -10.25 -5.95
CA ALA A 83 3.00 -9.14 -5.30
C ALA A 83 2.82 -9.12 -3.77
N HIS A 84 1.87 -9.89 -3.23
CA HIS A 84 1.54 -9.97 -1.81
C HIS A 84 1.86 -11.38 -1.27
N PRO A 85 3.15 -11.73 -1.08
CA PRO A 85 3.52 -13.03 -0.55
C PRO A 85 3.01 -13.21 0.88
N ALA A 86 2.77 -14.46 1.27
CA ALA A 86 2.56 -14.80 2.68
C ALA A 86 3.80 -14.45 3.52
N ILE A 87 3.54 -14.04 4.77
CA ILE A 87 4.54 -13.65 5.75
C ILE A 87 4.05 -14.16 7.10
N ASP A 88 4.79 -15.11 7.68
CA ASP A 88 4.34 -15.87 8.84
C ASP A 88 5.01 -15.43 10.15
N ASP A 89 5.97 -14.50 10.08
CA ASP A 89 6.79 -14.03 11.21
C ASP A 89 6.41 -12.62 11.70
N LEU A 90 5.24 -12.10 11.30
CA LEU A 90 4.68 -10.85 11.81
C LEU A 90 4.18 -11.03 13.25
N GLN A 91 4.43 -10.04 14.12
CA GLN A 91 4.10 -10.15 15.55
C GLN A 91 2.76 -9.51 15.91
N MET A 92 2.43 -8.39 15.26
CA MET A 92 1.25 -7.58 15.57
C MET A 92 0.21 -7.60 14.45
N ILE A 93 0.62 -7.90 13.23
CA ILE A 93 -0.27 -8.01 12.07
C ILE A 93 -0.60 -9.48 11.82
N THR A 94 -1.87 -9.83 11.93
CA THR A 94 -2.40 -11.06 11.35
C THR A 94 -2.73 -10.80 9.88
N LEU A 95 -1.99 -11.41 8.95
CA LEU A 95 -2.22 -11.27 7.52
C LEU A 95 -3.22 -12.34 7.03
N LYS A 96 -4.30 -11.92 6.37
CA LYS A 96 -5.26 -12.83 5.72
C LYS A 96 -5.51 -12.43 4.28
N PHE A 97 -5.51 -13.42 3.40
CA PHE A 97 -5.79 -13.23 1.99
C PHE A 97 -7.27 -13.46 1.69
N LEU A 98 -7.84 -12.57 0.89
CA LEU A 98 -9.16 -12.77 0.29
C LEU A 98 -9.09 -13.91 -0.75
N PRO A 99 -10.20 -14.60 -1.01
CA PRO A 99 -10.23 -15.64 -2.04
C PRO A 99 -9.73 -15.13 -3.41
N PRO A 100 -9.08 -15.99 -4.21
CA PRO A 100 -8.72 -15.64 -5.58
C PRO A 100 -9.98 -15.29 -6.39
N ASN A 101 -9.89 -14.30 -7.28
CA ASN A 101 -11.01 -13.81 -8.10
C ASN A 101 -12.20 -13.27 -7.32
N THR A 102 -11.97 -12.75 -6.12
CA THR A 102 -13.01 -11.99 -5.43
C THR A 102 -13.24 -10.71 -6.22
N THR A 103 -14.26 -10.74 -7.08
CA THR A 103 -14.80 -9.57 -7.78
C THR A 103 -15.01 -8.45 -6.76
N SER A 104 -15.11 -7.21 -7.24
CA SER A 104 -15.35 -5.98 -6.49
C SER A 104 -16.61 -5.97 -5.60
N LEU A 105 -17.12 -7.11 -5.12
CA LEU A 105 -18.15 -7.28 -4.11
C LEU A 105 -17.60 -7.33 -2.68
N LEU A 106 -16.38 -7.83 -2.45
CA LEU A 106 -15.84 -8.00 -1.08
C LEU A 106 -14.60 -7.17 -0.77
N GLN A 107 -13.94 -6.57 -1.76
CA GLN A 107 -12.76 -5.73 -1.52
C GLN A 107 -13.17 -4.24 -1.49
N PRO A 108 -13.28 -3.61 -0.30
CA PRO A 108 -13.85 -2.26 -0.18
C PRO A 108 -13.01 -1.20 -0.93
N MET A 109 -11.72 -1.46 -1.08
CA MET A 109 -10.80 -0.61 -1.83
C MET A 109 -11.17 -0.53 -3.32
N ASP A 110 -11.54 -1.67 -3.90
CA ASP A 110 -11.96 -1.80 -5.29
C ASP A 110 -13.42 -1.34 -5.51
N MET A 111 -14.23 -1.36 -4.45
CA MET A 111 -15.64 -0.94 -4.48
C MET A 111 -15.88 0.57 -4.59
N GLY A 112 -14.88 1.40 -4.38
CA GLY A 112 -15.10 2.84 -4.49
C GLY A 112 -13.99 3.74 -4.00
N VAL A 113 -13.11 3.28 -3.11
CA VAL A 113 -12.00 4.10 -2.61
C VAL A 113 -11.03 4.43 -3.73
N ILE A 114 -10.58 3.42 -4.48
CA ILE A 114 -9.68 3.61 -5.63
C ILE A 114 -10.37 4.44 -6.72
N LYS A 115 -11.65 4.15 -7.02
CA LYS A 115 -12.44 4.90 -8.01
C LYS A 115 -12.60 6.37 -7.64
N LYS A 116 -12.84 6.69 -6.36
CA LYS A 116 -12.92 8.08 -5.86
C LYS A 116 -11.55 8.75 -5.92
N LEU A 117 -10.49 8.07 -5.51
CA LEU A 117 -9.13 8.61 -5.57
C LEU A 117 -8.73 8.95 -7.01
N HIS A 118 -8.97 8.04 -7.96
CA HIS A 118 -8.73 8.29 -9.38
C HIS A 118 -9.46 9.54 -9.89
N ARG A 119 -10.70 9.76 -9.45
CA ARG A 119 -11.49 10.96 -9.82
C ARG A 119 -10.98 12.25 -9.18
N SER A 120 -10.37 12.17 -8.00
CA SER A 120 -9.82 13.34 -7.30
C SER A 120 -8.41 13.71 -7.73
N LEU A 121 -7.68 12.80 -8.39
CA LEU A 121 -6.35 13.10 -8.91
C LEU A 121 -6.50 13.98 -10.17
N PRO A 122 -5.74 15.08 -10.29
CA PRO A 122 -5.84 16.01 -11.43
C PRO A 122 -5.35 15.41 -12.77
N PHE A 123 -4.90 14.16 -12.76
CA PHE A 123 -4.41 13.44 -13.93
C PHE A 123 -5.56 12.66 -14.57
N LYS A 124 -6.20 13.25 -15.59
CA LYS A 124 -7.08 12.51 -16.50
C LYS A 124 -6.22 11.50 -17.28
N THR A 125 -6.48 10.21 -17.10
CA THR A 125 -6.06 9.16 -18.04
C THR A 125 -6.98 9.13 -19.24
#